data_AF-A0A218PEK2-F1
#
_entry.id   AF-A0A218PEK2-F1
#
_cell.length_a   1.000
_cell.length_b   1.000
_cell.length_c   1.000
_cell.angle_alpha   90.00
_cell.angle_beta   90.00
_cell.angle_gamma   90.00
#
_symmetry.space_group_name_H-M   'P 1'
#
loop_
_entity.id
_entity.type
_entity.pdbx_description
1 polymer ?
#
loop_
_entity_poly.entity_id
_entity_poly.type
_entity_poly.pdbx_seq_one_letter_code
_entity_poly.pdbx_strand_id
1 'polypeptide(L)'
;MRHYEIIKIEEDGRISIPPEWAYEVGLVKGAYFLVEIDTDLNEAHLERIAMPGKQLVEIELVVKDQPGVLAKITGLLGRQGINILFSEAEEMEQIGLGAIVAVVDVSQAKITLDQLRVELQTIDEVMEVSLKEIK
;
A
#
# COMPACT_ATOMS: atom_id res chain seq x y z
N MET A 1 9.09 1.50 23.74
CA MET A 1 9.33 0.30 24.57
C MET A 1 9.44 -0.90 23.63
N ARG A 2 10.30 -1.88 23.88
CA ARG A 2 10.36 -3.12 23.09
C ARG A 2 9.90 -4.26 23.99
N HIS A 3 8.90 -5.01 23.55
CA HIS A 3 8.36 -6.20 24.22
C HIS A 3 8.61 -7.41 23.33
N TYR A 4 8.91 -8.56 23.94
CA TYR A 4 9.17 -9.82 23.23
C TYR A 4 8.26 -10.89 23.81
N GLU A 5 7.51 -11.58 22.96
CA GLU A 5 6.60 -12.64 23.37
C GLU A 5 6.68 -13.81 22.41
N ILE A 6 6.69 -15.02 22.95
CA ILE A 6 6.65 -16.25 22.17
C ILE A 6 5.22 -16.77 22.22
N ILE A 7 4.57 -16.83 21.06
CA ILE A 7 3.19 -17.30 20.92
C ILE A 7 3.22 -18.67 20.26
N LYS A 8 2.45 -19.61 20.82
CA LYS A 8 2.21 -20.91 20.19
C LYS A 8 0.98 -20.81 19.29
N ILE A 9 1.06 -21.36 18.08
CA ILE A 9 -0.07 -21.44 17.15
C ILE A 9 -1.01 -22.57 17.59
N GLU A 10 -2.27 -22.22 17.83
CA GLU A 10 -3.32 -23.17 18.26
C GLU A 10 -4.22 -23.62 17.08
N GLU A 11 -4.29 -22.82 16.01
CA GLU A 11 -5.06 -23.13 14.79
C GLU A 11 -4.24 -22.68 13.57
N ASP A 12 -4.15 -23.56 12.56
CA ASP A 12 -3.40 -23.28 11.34
C ASP A 12 -3.85 -21.96 10.69
N GLY A 13 -2.87 -21.11 10.35
CA GLY A 13 -3.11 -19.82 9.72
C GLY A 13 -3.64 -18.71 10.64
N ARG A 14 -3.71 -18.92 11.96
CA ARG A 14 -4.19 -17.90 12.92
C ARG A 14 -3.15 -17.57 14.00
N ILE A 15 -2.76 -16.30 14.06
CA ILE A 15 -1.94 -15.75 15.14
C ILE A 15 -2.85 -15.02 16.13
N SER A 16 -2.78 -15.38 17.41
CA SER A 16 -3.53 -14.71 18.48
C SER A 16 -2.60 -13.82 19.29
N ILE A 17 -2.70 -12.50 19.12
CA ILE A 17 -1.95 -11.53 19.91
C ILE A 17 -2.73 -11.22 21.20
N PRO A 18 -2.08 -11.22 22.39
CA PRO A 18 -2.74 -10.83 23.63
C PRO A 18 -3.42 -9.46 23.53
N PRO A 19 -4.61 -9.27 24.13
CA PRO A 19 -5.38 -8.02 24.00
C PRO A 19 -4.60 -6.76 24.39
N GLU A 20 -3.79 -6.83 25.45
CA GLU A 20 -2.95 -5.71 25.91
C GLU A 20 -2.04 -5.18 24.79
N TRP A 21 -1.33 -6.07 24.08
CA TRP A 21 -0.45 -5.69 22.98
C TRP A 21 -1.23 -5.35 21.71
N ALA A 22 -2.33 -6.05 21.45
CA ALA A 22 -3.18 -5.77 20.30
C ALA A 22 -3.68 -4.32 20.30
N TYR A 23 -4.08 -3.79 21.45
CA TYR A 23 -4.48 -2.38 21.56
C TYR A 23 -3.30 -1.42 21.40
N GLU A 24 -2.14 -1.71 21.98
CA GLU A 24 -0.96 -0.86 21.88
C GLU A 24 -0.47 -0.68 20.44
N VAL A 25 -0.47 -1.75 19.64
CA VAL A 25 -0.03 -1.71 18.24
C VAL A 25 -1.14 -1.28 17.26
N GLY A 26 -2.39 -1.16 17.74
CA GLY A 26 -3.55 -0.81 16.93
C GLY A 26 -4.10 -1.97 16.10
N LEU A 27 -3.87 -3.21 16.51
CA LEU A 27 -4.52 -4.41 15.96
C LEU A 27 -5.97 -4.48 16.47
N VAL A 28 -6.79 -3.55 15.96
CA VAL A 28 -8.20 -3.41 16.30
C VAL A 28 -9.06 -3.66 15.07
N LYS A 29 -10.34 -3.99 15.29
CA LYS A 29 -11.28 -4.26 14.21
C LYS A 29 -11.33 -3.10 13.20
N GLY A 30 -11.09 -3.40 11.93
CA GLY A 30 -11.13 -2.44 10.82
C GLY A 30 -9.82 -1.66 10.59
N ALA A 31 -8.77 -1.93 11.36
CA ALA A 31 -7.43 -1.45 11.03
C ALA A 31 -6.88 -2.24 9.83
N TYR A 32 -6.00 -1.61 9.06
CA TYR A 32 -5.33 -2.20 7.92
C TYR A 32 -3.87 -2.46 8.27
N PHE A 33 -3.43 -3.69 8.02
CA PHE A 33 -2.05 -4.09 8.14
C PHE A 33 -1.55 -4.57 6.78
N LEU A 34 -0.34 -4.16 6.42
CA LEU A 34 0.43 -4.79 5.35
C LEU A 34 1.06 -6.06 5.93
N VAL A 35 0.97 -7.15 5.18
CA VAL A 35 1.61 -8.42 5.52
C VAL A 35 2.58 -8.75 4.39
N GLU A 36 3.86 -8.62 4.67
CA GLU A 36 4.94 -9.06 3.79
C GLU A 36 5.28 -10.51 4.17
N ILE A 37 5.31 -11.42 3.19
CA ILE A 37 5.56 -12.85 3.41
C ILE A 37 6.74 -13.26 2.53
N ASP A 38 7.84 -13.65 3.17
CA ASP A 38 8.98 -14.25 2.51
C ASP A 38 8.95 -15.76 2.73
N THR A 39 8.62 -16.51 1.67
CA THR A 39 8.53 -17.97 1.72
C THR A 39 9.88 -18.66 1.66
N ASP A 40 10.93 -17.98 1.21
CA ASP A 40 12.28 -18.53 1.17
C ASP A 40 12.92 -18.49 2.57
N LEU A 41 12.68 -17.40 3.31
CA LEU A 41 13.11 -17.24 4.70
C LEU A 41 12.14 -17.86 5.72
N ASN A 42 10.90 -18.15 5.30
CA ASN A 42 9.79 -18.53 6.19
C ASN A 42 9.50 -17.45 7.25
N GLU A 43 9.53 -16.19 6.83
CA GLU A 43 9.30 -15.04 7.70
C GLU A 43 8.08 -14.24 7.20
N ALA A 44 7.37 -13.62 8.14
CA ALA A 44 6.31 -12.67 7.84
C ALA A 44 6.50 -11.41 8.66
N HIS A 45 6.37 -10.26 8.00
CA HIS A 45 6.43 -8.95 8.64
C HIS A 45 5.06 -8.27 8.55
N LEU A 46 4.57 -7.78 9.69
CA LEU A 46 3.27 -7.14 9.81
C LEU A 46 3.45 -5.69 10.20
N GLU A 47 2.96 -4.78 9.36
CA GLU A 47 3.02 -3.34 9.60
C GLU A 47 1.62 -2.73 9.56
N ARG A 48 1.28 -1.92 10.56
CA ARG A 48 0.00 -1.18 10.56
C ARG A 48 0.09 0.00 9.61
N ILE A 49 -0.65 -0.06 8.51
CA ILE A 49 -0.66 1.01 7.49
C ILE A 49 -1.82 1.99 7.65
N ALA A 50 -2.94 1.60 8.27
CA ALA A 50 -4.06 2.51 8.51
C ALA A 50 -4.96 2.11 9.69
N MET A 51 -5.59 3.10 10.30
CA MET A 51 -6.62 2.92 11.35
C MET A 51 -8.02 2.80 10.74
N PRO A 52 -9.02 2.32 11.52
CA PRO A 52 -10.40 2.28 11.07
C PRO A 52 -10.91 3.65 10.59
N GLY A 53 -11.78 3.64 9.58
CA GLY A 53 -12.39 4.84 9.02
C GLY A 53 -11.61 5.47 7.86
N LYS A 54 -10.50 4.86 7.45
CA LYS A 54 -9.80 5.21 6.21
C LYS A 54 -10.44 4.56 4.99
N GLN A 55 -10.30 5.20 3.83
CA GLN A 55 -10.69 4.72 2.53
C GLN A 55 -9.41 4.43 1.74
N LEU A 56 -9.09 3.15 1.58
CA LEU A 56 -7.84 2.75 0.95
C LEU A 56 -8.06 2.30 -0.49
N VAL A 57 -7.12 2.68 -1.34
CA VAL A 57 -7.07 2.24 -2.74
C VAL A 57 -5.69 1.73 -3.05
N GLU A 58 -5.63 0.55 -3.65
CA GLU A 58 -4.46 0.02 -4.33
C GLU A 58 -4.40 0.61 -5.74
N ILE A 59 -3.28 1.24 -6.05
CA ILE A 59 -2.95 1.80 -7.35
C ILE A 59 -1.86 0.92 -7.95
N GLU A 60 -2.11 0.36 -9.13
CA GLU A 60 -1.08 -0.30 -9.92
C GLU A 60 -0.86 0.50 -11.20
N LEU A 61 0.40 0.78 -11.51
CA LEU A 61 0.81 1.56 -12.67
C LEU A 61 1.85 0.78 -13.45
N VAL A 62 1.69 0.74 -14.77
CA VAL A 62 2.79 0.40 -15.67
C VAL A 62 3.31 1.69 -16.27
N VAL A 63 4.60 1.93 -16.15
CA VAL A 63 5.24 3.18 -16.59
C VAL A 63 6.43 2.93 -17.49
N LYS A 64 6.76 3.89 -18.35
CA LYS A 64 8.07 3.91 -19.03
C LYS A 64 9.15 4.22 -18.00
N ASP A 65 10.25 3.49 -18.05
CA ASP A 65 11.38 3.75 -17.18
C ASP A 65 12.13 5.01 -17.63
N GLN A 66 11.74 6.15 -17.04
CA GLN A 66 12.34 7.45 -17.30
C GLN A 66 12.58 8.21 -15.99
N PRO A 67 13.65 9.01 -15.91
CA PRO A 67 13.91 9.83 -14.74
C PRO A 67 12.73 10.75 -14.39
N GLY A 68 12.30 10.70 -13.13
CA GLY A 68 11.31 11.62 -12.57
C GLY A 68 9.85 11.19 -12.69
N VAL A 69 9.55 10.04 -13.29
CA VAL A 69 8.17 9.51 -13.40
C VAL A 69 7.53 9.33 -12.01
N LEU A 70 8.25 8.70 -11.07
CA LEU A 70 7.77 8.54 -9.69
C LEU A 70 7.51 9.89 -9.01
N ALA A 71 8.34 10.90 -9.26
CA ALA A 71 8.14 12.24 -8.71
C ALA A 71 6.89 12.93 -9.29
N LYS A 72 6.57 12.72 -10.57
CA LYS A 72 5.34 13.24 -11.20
C LYS A 72 4.10 12.61 -10.58
N ILE A 73 4.11 11.28 -10.43
CA ILE A 73 3.01 10.51 -9.85
C ILE A 73 2.79 10.91 -8.39
N THR A 74 3.81 10.81 -7.55
CA THR A 74 3.72 11.16 -6.12
C THR A 74 3.36 12.63 -5.91
N GLY A 75 3.87 13.53 -6.76
CA GLY A 75 3.50 14.94 -6.77
C GLY A 75 2.03 15.18 -7.11
N LEU A 76 1.45 14.43 -8.04
CA LEU A 76 0.02 14.48 -8.36
C LEU A 76 -0.81 14.03 -7.17
N LEU A 77 -0.51 12.87 -6.59
CA LEU A 77 -1.21 12.34 -5.41
C LEU A 77 -1.20 13.37 -4.26
N GLY A 78 -0.01 13.92 -3.96
CA GLY A 78 0.15 14.94 -2.92
C GLY A 78 -0.68 16.21 -3.17
N ARG A 79 -0.72 16.72 -4.41
CA ARG A 79 -1.55 17.89 -4.77
C ARG A 79 -3.04 17.62 -4.55
N GLN A 80 -3.48 16.38 -4.77
CA GLN A 80 -4.87 15.95 -4.59
C GLN A 80 -5.21 15.55 -3.15
N GLY A 81 -4.27 15.67 -2.19
CA GLY A 81 -4.52 15.33 -0.79
C GLY A 81 -4.58 13.82 -0.54
N ILE A 82 -4.02 13.02 -1.44
CA ILE A 82 -3.95 11.57 -1.33
C ILE A 82 -2.65 11.21 -0.61
N ASN A 83 -2.76 10.45 0.48
CA ASN A 83 -1.60 10.04 1.26
C ASN A 83 -1.12 8.65 0.85
N ILE A 84 0.18 8.49 0.62
CA ILE A 84 0.77 7.18 0.30
C ILE A 84 1.08 6.47 1.62
N LEU A 85 0.55 5.26 1.78
CA LEU A 85 0.77 4.42 2.98
C LEU A 85 1.81 3.33 2.74
N PHE A 86 1.86 2.83 1.51
CA PHE A 86 2.83 1.86 1.04
C PHE A 86 3.07 2.11 -0.44
N SER A 87 4.30 1.88 -0.90
CA SER A 87 4.61 1.88 -2.32
C SER A 87 5.84 1.03 -2.60
N GLU A 88 5.78 0.29 -3.69
CA GLU A 88 6.88 -0.50 -4.22
C GLU A 88 6.97 -0.25 -5.72
N ALA A 89 8.19 -0.29 -6.24
CA ALA A 89 8.46 -0.15 -7.66
C ALA A 89 9.43 -1.24 -8.09
N GLU A 90 9.12 -1.89 -9.21
CA GLU A 90 9.94 -2.94 -9.80
C GLU A 90 10.29 -2.55 -11.24
N GLU A 91 11.57 -2.71 -11.59
CA GLU A 91 12.06 -2.45 -12.93
C GLU A 91 11.86 -3.68 -13.83
N MET A 92 11.29 -3.47 -15.01
CA MET A 92 11.12 -4.50 -16.04
C MET A 92 12.17 -4.27 -17.15
N GLU A 93 13.45 -4.46 -16.82
CA GLU A 93 14.61 -4.13 -17.67
C GLU A 93 14.48 -4.65 -19.11
N GLN A 94 13.91 -5.85 -19.29
CA GLN A 94 13.81 -6.53 -20.58
C GLN A 94 12.93 -5.80 -21.60
N ILE A 95 12.02 -4.94 -21.14
CA ILE A 95 11.06 -4.21 -21.98
C ILE A 95 11.09 -2.69 -21.76
N GLY A 96 11.99 -2.19 -20.90
CA GLY A 96 12.16 -0.75 -20.64
C GLY A 96 10.97 -0.11 -19.93
N LEU A 97 10.26 -0.88 -19.10
CA LEU A 97 9.12 -0.43 -18.32
C LEU A 97 9.42 -0.59 -16.82
N GLY A 98 8.59 0.05 -15.98
CA GLY A 98 8.53 -0.19 -14.55
C GLY A 98 7.09 -0.46 -14.11
N ALA A 99 6.94 -1.28 -13.08
CA ALA A 99 5.68 -1.47 -12.38
C ALA A 99 5.72 -0.71 -11.05
N ILE A 100 4.65 0.00 -10.70
CA ILE A 100 4.52 0.66 -9.40
C ILE A 100 3.23 0.16 -8.77
N VAL A 101 3.32 -0.35 -7.55
CA VAL A 101 2.17 -0.68 -6.72
C VAL A 101 2.19 0.25 -5.52
N ALA A 102 1.06 0.90 -5.23
CA ALA A 102 0.95 1.78 -4.08
C ALA A 102 -0.41 1.61 -3.38
N VAL A 103 -0.39 1.55 -2.05
CA VAL A 103 -1.61 1.66 -1.24
C VAL A 103 -1.71 3.08 -0.73
N VAL A 104 -2.85 3.72 -1.01
CA VAL A 104 -3.09 5.13 -0.68
C VAL A 104 -4.36 5.33 0.14
N ASP A 105 -4.36 6.34 0.99
CA ASP A 105 -5.55 6.86 1.68
C ASP A 105 -6.17 8.00 0.87
N VAL A 106 -7.38 7.76 0.37
CA VAL A 106 -8.18 8.73 -0.41
C VAL A 106 -9.26 9.42 0.43
N SER A 107 -9.30 9.20 1.74
CA SER A 107 -10.35 9.76 2.61
C SER A 107 -10.45 11.29 2.59
N GLN A 108 -9.38 11.97 2.18
CA GLN A 108 -9.29 13.43 2.09
C GLN A 108 -8.97 13.90 0.65
N ALA A 109 -9.16 13.02 -0.34
CA ALA A 109 -8.89 13.34 -1.73
C ALA A 109 -9.79 14.49 -2.21
N LYS A 110 -9.20 15.41 -2.98
CA LYS A 110 -9.92 16.54 -3.61
C LYS A 110 -10.70 16.13 -4.86
N ILE A 111 -10.45 14.92 -5.35
CA ILE A 111 -11.01 14.36 -6.58
C ILE A 111 -11.54 12.95 -6.34
N THR A 112 -12.43 12.51 -7.21
CA THR A 112 -12.95 11.13 -7.24
C THR A 112 -11.92 10.15 -7.82
N LEU A 113 -12.13 8.84 -7.61
CA LEU A 113 -11.25 7.81 -8.17
C LEU A 113 -11.22 7.82 -9.70
N ASP A 114 -12.35 8.11 -10.36
CA ASP A 114 -12.38 8.19 -11.81
C ASP A 114 -11.60 9.39 -12.34
N GLN A 115 -11.69 10.54 -11.65
CA GLN A 115 -10.86 11.71 -11.97
C GLN A 115 -9.38 11.42 -11.72
N LEU A 116 -9.04 10.73 -10.62
CA LEU A 116 -7.67 10.33 -10.33
C LEU A 116 -7.10 9.44 -11.44
N ARG A 117 -7.87 8.44 -11.89
CA ARG A 117 -7.49 7.57 -13.01
C ARG A 117 -7.16 8.38 -14.25
N VAL A 118 -8.06 9.31 -14.62
CA VAL A 118 -7.88 10.17 -15.79
C VAL A 118 -6.62 11.04 -15.62
N GLU A 119 -6.42 11.68 -14.47
CA GLU A 119 -5.23 12.52 -14.22
C GLU A 119 -3.93 11.71 -14.29
N LEU A 120 -3.89 10.50 -13.73
CA LEU A 120 -2.73 9.61 -13.82
C LEU A 120 -2.44 9.22 -15.28
N GLN A 121 -3.46 8.94 -16.08
CA GLN A 121 -3.33 8.64 -17.51
C GLN A 121 -2.85 9.83 -18.36
N THR A 122 -2.90 11.06 -17.84
CA THR A 122 -2.35 12.23 -18.56
C THR A 122 -0.82 12.35 -18.44
N ILE A 123 -0.19 11.57 -17.58
CA ILE A 123 1.27 11.53 -17.47
C ILE A 123 1.81 10.69 -18.65
N ASP A 124 2.62 11.30 -19.52
CA ASP A 124 3.12 10.70 -20.77
C ASP A 124 3.83 9.35 -20.60
N GLU A 125 4.41 9.14 -19.42
CA GLU A 125 5.11 7.91 -19.06
C GLU A 125 4.20 6.82 -18.51
N VAL A 126 2.98 7.13 -18.10
CA VAL A 126 2.01 6.15 -17.61
C VAL A 126 1.34 5.44 -18.79
N MET A 127 1.50 4.13 -18.84
CA MET A 127 0.97 3.26 -19.90
C MET A 127 -0.36 2.63 -19.48
N GLU A 128 -0.43 2.16 -18.24
CA GLU A 128 -1.62 1.49 -17.68
C GLU A 128 -1.86 1.96 -16.24
N VAL A 129 -3.14 2.01 -15.85
CA VAL A 129 -3.59 2.38 -14.50
C VAL A 129 -4.70 1.45 -14.05
N SER A 130 -4.48 0.77 -12.93
CA SER A 130 -5.48 -0.01 -12.19
C SER A 130 -5.72 0.66 -10.84
N LEU A 131 -6.99 0.80 -10.45
CA LEU A 131 -7.38 1.31 -9.15
C LEU A 131 -8.36 0.33 -8.52
N LYS A 132 -8.06 -0.15 -7.31
CA LYS A 132 -8.86 -1.13 -6.59
C LYS A 132 -9.08 -0.70 -5.15
N GLU A 133 -10.35 -0.53 -4.77
CA GLU A 133 -10.70 -0.27 -3.37
C GLU A 133 -10.39 -1.48 -2.48
N ILE A 134 -9.76 -1.22 -1.33
CA ILE A 134 -9.50 -2.23 -0.31
C ILE A 134 -10.64 -2.17 0.71
N LYS A 135 -11.36 -3.28 0.86
CA LYS A 135 -12.55 -3.39 1.73
C LYS A 135 -12.24 -4.14 3.02
#